data_AF-A0A690VCT0-F1
#
_entry.id   AF-A0A690VCT0-F1
#
_cell.length_a   1.000
_cell.length_b   1.000
_cell.length_c   1.000
_cell.angle_alpha   90.00
_cell.angle_beta   90.00
_cell.angle_gamma   90.00
#
_symmetry.space_group_name_H-M   'P 1'
#
loop_
_entity.id
_entity.type
_entity.pdbx_description
1 polymer ?
#
loop_
_entity_poly.entity_id
_entity_poly.type
_entity_poly.pdbx_seq_one_letter_code
_entity_poly.pdbx_strand_id
1 'polypeptide(L)'
;MMRVKFNGKELDTDFKTSLEFFENISKNENDVWIINGFATKENIALNEDDELFCIERNTLPPKDALDAMMRARHTPKLHDKLKKASVAVCGLGGLGSHIAINLARSGVGYLKLIDFDVIEPSNLNRQAYRVSDLGKFKTEALKEQISEINPYISVEICTLKIDEDNLKSLFKDIDIVCEAFDSAIAKAMMAQNFHRFYKDSILICASGLAGYGDSNSIQTRKIAKNFYVCGDLVNGAKLGNGLMAPRVNICAGHQSNLVLELLANKE
;
A
#
# COMPACT_ATOMS: atom_id res chain seq x y z
N MET A 1 -0.37 40.65 -7.30
CA MET A 1 0.14 39.51 -8.06
C MET A 1 1.08 38.71 -7.19
N MET A 2 0.70 37.47 -6.93
CA MET A 2 1.51 36.43 -6.30
C MET A 2 1.62 35.26 -7.26
N ARG A 3 2.69 34.48 -7.18
CA ARG A 3 2.83 33.23 -7.93
C ARG A 3 2.34 32.05 -7.10
N VAL A 4 1.44 31.25 -7.67
CA VAL A 4 0.93 30.01 -7.08
C VAL A 4 1.13 28.84 -8.04
N LYS A 5 1.03 27.61 -7.56
CA LYS A 5 0.94 26.41 -8.42
C LYS A 5 -0.49 25.95 -8.55
N PHE A 6 -1.11 26.19 -9.70
CA PHE A 6 -2.45 25.70 -9.99
C PHE A 6 -2.43 24.43 -10.85
N ASN A 7 -3.02 23.35 -10.35
CA ASN A 7 -3.07 22.04 -11.01
C ASN A 7 -1.68 21.58 -11.51
N GLY A 8 -0.64 21.82 -10.69
CA GLY A 8 0.74 21.46 -10.98
C GLY A 8 1.51 22.43 -11.89
N LYS A 9 0.91 23.55 -12.33
CA LYS A 9 1.55 24.56 -13.18
C LYS A 9 1.68 25.90 -12.45
N GLU A 10 2.81 26.57 -12.65
CA GLU A 10 3.00 27.95 -12.18
C GLU A 10 1.94 28.87 -12.80
N LEU A 11 1.32 29.70 -11.96
CA LEU A 11 0.28 30.65 -12.33
C LEU A 11 0.45 31.92 -11.49
N ASP A 12 0.63 33.06 -12.15
CA ASP A 12 0.56 34.35 -11.49
C ASP A 12 -0.92 34.74 -11.29
N THR A 13 -1.29 35.13 -10.07
CA THR A 13 -2.67 35.48 -9.70
C THR A 13 -2.75 36.75 -8.86
N ASP A 14 -3.83 37.51 -9.04
CA ASP A 14 -4.15 38.68 -8.20
C ASP A 14 -5.20 38.36 -7.12
N PHE A 15 -5.76 37.14 -7.12
CA PHE A 15 -6.72 36.71 -6.11
C PHE A 15 -6.04 36.59 -4.75
N LYS A 16 -6.69 37.10 -3.70
CA LYS A 16 -6.12 37.12 -2.35
C LYS A 16 -6.57 35.93 -1.52
N THR A 17 -7.66 35.29 -1.93
CA THR A 17 -8.22 34.16 -1.19
C THR A 17 -8.57 32.99 -2.09
N SER A 18 -8.63 31.80 -1.49
CA SER A 18 -9.01 30.57 -2.16
C SER A 18 -10.42 30.64 -2.75
N LEU A 19 -11.36 31.28 -2.05
CA LEU A 19 -12.74 31.42 -2.53
C LEU A 19 -12.79 32.24 -3.82
N GLU A 20 -12.16 33.42 -3.81
CA GLU A 20 -12.06 34.28 -5.00
C GLU A 20 -11.40 33.52 -6.17
N PHE A 21 -10.30 32.82 -5.89
CA PHE A 21 -9.56 32.07 -6.89
C PHE A 21 -10.40 30.95 -7.51
N PHE A 22 -10.98 30.08 -6.68
CA PHE A 22 -11.69 28.90 -7.19
C PHE A 22 -13.06 29.24 -7.77
N GLU A 23 -13.81 30.21 -7.26
CA GLU A 23 -15.10 30.60 -7.87
C GLU A 23 -14.94 31.17 -9.29
N ASN A 24 -13.78 31.77 -9.60
CA ASN A 24 -13.49 32.29 -10.94
C ASN A 24 -12.96 31.22 -11.92
N ILE A 25 -12.48 30.08 -11.42
CA ILE A 25 -11.80 29.06 -12.22
C ILE A 25 -12.62 27.75 -12.29
N SER A 26 -13.25 27.38 -11.18
CA SER A 26 -14.07 26.18 -11.06
C SER A 26 -15.34 26.36 -11.88
N LYS A 27 -15.64 25.37 -12.72
CA LYS A 27 -16.82 25.40 -13.59
C LYS A 27 -18.07 24.87 -12.88
N ASN A 28 -17.89 24.26 -11.71
CA ASN A 28 -18.95 23.62 -10.94
C ASN A 28 -18.69 23.80 -9.43
N GLU A 29 -19.68 24.29 -8.70
CA GLU A 29 -19.63 24.46 -7.24
C GLU A 29 -19.22 23.18 -6.48
N ASN A 30 -19.48 22.01 -7.08
CA ASN A 30 -19.19 20.69 -6.52
C ASN A 30 -17.77 20.18 -6.78
N ASP A 31 -16.92 20.93 -7.47
CA ASP A 31 -15.52 20.54 -7.69
C ASP A 31 -14.78 20.41 -6.36
N VAL A 32 -13.80 19.51 -6.28
CA VAL A 32 -12.97 19.37 -5.08
C VAL A 32 -11.85 20.40 -5.15
N TRP A 33 -11.83 21.33 -4.19
CA TRP A 33 -10.78 22.33 -4.06
C TRP A 33 -9.78 21.88 -3.01
N ILE A 34 -8.50 22.07 -3.32
CA ILE A 34 -7.39 21.59 -2.50
C ILE A 34 -6.37 22.72 -2.41
N ILE A 35 -5.97 23.03 -1.18
CA ILE A 35 -5.02 24.09 -0.88
C ILE A 35 -3.92 23.50 -0.01
N ASN A 36 -2.68 23.51 -0.51
CA ASN A 36 -1.52 22.89 0.14
C ASN A 36 -1.82 21.46 0.57
N GLY A 37 -2.58 20.78 -0.29
CA GLY A 37 -3.08 19.45 -0.08
C GLY A 37 -4.34 19.31 0.79
N PHE A 38 -4.70 20.27 1.62
CA PHE A 38 -5.94 20.13 2.39
C PHE A 38 -7.18 20.37 1.51
N ALA A 39 -8.09 19.40 1.44
CA ALA A 39 -9.35 19.53 0.69
C ALA A 39 -10.35 20.34 1.51
N THR A 40 -10.67 21.56 1.07
CA THR A 40 -11.53 22.49 1.81
C THR A 40 -12.22 23.49 0.88
N LYS A 41 -13.40 23.97 1.30
CA LYS A 41 -14.15 25.06 0.67
C LYS A 41 -14.09 26.35 1.51
N GLU A 42 -13.30 26.34 2.58
CA GLU A 42 -13.13 27.52 3.42
C GLU A 42 -12.39 28.64 2.67
N ASN A 43 -12.71 29.87 3.03
CA ASN A 43 -12.08 31.06 2.49
C ASN A 43 -10.74 31.31 3.20
N ILE A 44 -9.65 30.89 2.57
CA ILE A 44 -8.29 30.93 3.11
C ILE A 44 -7.49 31.98 2.34
N ALA A 45 -6.67 32.78 3.03
CA ALA A 45 -5.76 33.70 2.38
C ALA A 45 -4.68 32.94 1.60
N LEU A 46 -4.48 33.31 0.34
CA LEU A 46 -3.45 32.73 -0.52
C LEU A 46 -2.10 33.42 -0.28
N ASN A 47 -1.04 32.64 -0.38
CA ASN A 47 0.35 33.08 -0.26
C ASN A 47 1.16 32.67 -1.50
N GLU A 48 2.32 33.29 -1.66
CA GLU A 48 3.30 32.89 -2.68
C GLU A 48 3.63 31.38 -2.53
N ASP A 49 3.77 30.70 -3.66
CA ASP A 49 4.07 29.27 -3.79
C ASP A 49 2.98 28.30 -3.29
N ASP A 50 1.79 28.77 -2.92
CA ASP A 50 0.67 27.89 -2.54
C ASP A 50 0.33 26.90 -3.67
N GLU A 51 0.11 25.63 -3.31
CA GLU A 51 -0.32 24.57 -4.22
C GLU A 51 -1.85 24.46 -4.22
N LEU A 52 -2.47 24.83 -5.33
CA LEU A 52 -3.91 24.85 -5.54
C LEU A 52 -4.33 23.79 -6.56
N PHE A 53 -5.32 22.97 -6.22
CA PHE A 53 -5.94 22.04 -7.18
C PHE A 53 -7.45 22.21 -7.21
N CYS A 54 -8.00 22.21 -8.43
CA CYS A 54 -9.44 22.14 -8.67
C CYS A 54 -9.69 20.89 -9.51
N ILE A 55 -10.41 19.93 -8.93
CA ILE A 55 -10.67 18.63 -9.53
C ILE A 55 -12.16 18.51 -9.80
N GLU A 56 -12.50 18.24 -11.07
CA GLU A 56 -13.88 18.00 -11.47
C GLU A 56 -14.40 16.73 -10.78
N ARG A 57 -15.58 16.84 -10.16
CA ARG A 57 -16.17 15.74 -9.41
C ARG A 57 -16.37 14.50 -10.29
N ASN A 58 -16.04 13.33 -9.76
CA ASN A 58 -16.14 12.01 -10.41
C ASN A 58 -15.18 11.78 -11.60
N THR A 59 -14.15 12.62 -11.78
CA THR A 59 -13.08 12.37 -12.75
C THR A 59 -11.83 11.81 -12.06
N LEU A 60 -11.04 11.00 -12.78
CA LEU A 60 -9.72 10.60 -12.30
C LEU A 60 -8.82 11.85 -12.35
N PRO A 61 -8.31 12.35 -11.20
CA PRO A 61 -7.41 13.48 -11.22
C PRO A 61 -6.12 13.11 -11.97
N PRO A 62 -5.49 14.06 -12.69
CA PRO A 62 -4.15 13.89 -13.22
C PRO A 62 -3.17 13.44 -12.13
N LYS A 63 -2.09 12.76 -12.53
CA LYS A 63 -1.10 12.20 -11.58
C LYS A 63 -0.62 13.20 -10.55
N ASP A 64 -0.23 14.39 -10.98
CA ASP A 64 0.30 15.41 -10.08
C ASP A 64 -0.75 15.93 -9.08
N ALA A 65 -2.02 15.96 -9.48
CA ALA A 65 -3.15 16.31 -8.63
C ALA A 65 -3.48 15.20 -7.62
N LEU A 66 -3.44 13.92 -8.03
CA LEU A 66 -3.59 12.82 -7.08
C LEU A 66 -2.41 12.76 -6.10
N ASP A 67 -1.19 12.97 -6.57
CA ASP A 67 -0.02 13.02 -5.70
C ASP A 67 -0.12 14.17 -4.70
N ALA A 68 -0.56 15.36 -5.13
CA ALA A 68 -0.83 16.47 -4.23
C ALA A 68 -1.93 16.14 -3.21
N MET A 69 -3.04 15.52 -3.65
CA MET A 69 -4.13 14.99 -2.81
C MET A 69 -3.69 13.94 -1.79
N MET A 70 -2.61 13.22 -2.08
CA MET A 70 -2.05 12.24 -1.17
C MET A 70 -1.06 12.92 -0.20
N ARG A 71 -0.19 13.84 -0.68
CA ARG A 71 0.72 14.65 0.15
C ARG A 71 -0.02 15.40 1.26
N ALA A 72 -1.05 16.12 0.86
CA ALA A 72 -2.21 16.60 1.61
C ALA A 72 -2.72 15.83 2.83
N ARG A 73 -3.08 14.56 2.60
CA ARG A 73 -3.89 13.73 3.49
C ARG A 73 -3.00 12.81 4.31
N HIS A 74 -1.78 12.58 3.83
CA HIS A 74 -0.76 11.85 4.54
C HIS A 74 0.01 12.78 5.47
N THR A 75 0.69 12.19 6.44
CA THR A 75 1.67 12.91 7.26
C THR A 75 2.68 13.64 6.36
N PRO A 76 3.05 14.91 6.66
CA PRO A 76 4.00 15.65 5.85
C PRO A 76 5.28 14.86 5.56
N LYS A 77 5.78 14.93 4.31
CA LYS A 77 6.96 14.21 3.80
C LYS A 77 6.86 12.67 3.76
N LEU A 78 5.80 12.05 4.28
CA LEU A 78 5.60 10.60 4.20
C LEU A 78 5.33 10.16 2.76
N HIS A 79 4.44 10.86 2.06
CA HIS A 79 4.04 10.48 0.70
C HIS A 79 5.24 10.40 -0.27
N ASP A 80 6.17 11.35 -0.21
CA ASP A 80 7.35 11.34 -1.09
C ASP A 80 8.30 10.16 -0.80
N LYS A 81 8.38 9.73 0.46
CA LYS A 81 9.14 8.52 0.84
C LYS A 81 8.43 7.26 0.31
N LEU A 82 7.12 7.16 0.51
CA LEU A 82 6.33 6.01 0.03
C LEU A 82 6.38 5.89 -1.50
N LYS A 83 6.28 7.01 -2.23
CA LYS A 83 6.33 7.04 -3.69
C LYS A 83 7.69 6.60 -4.26
N LYS A 84 8.78 6.74 -3.51
CA LYS A 84 10.11 6.26 -3.88
C LYS A 84 10.41 4.84 -3.42
N ALA A 85 9.59 4.31 -2.52
CA ALA A 85 9.81 3.02 -1.89
C ALA A 85 9.35 1.86 -2.77
N SER A 86 9.97 0.72 -2.51
CA SER A 86 9.76 -0.56 -3.17
C SER A 86 9.42 -1.65 -2.15
N VAL A 87 8.30 -2.34 -2.35
CA VAL A 87 7.86 -3.41 -1.44
C VAL A 87 7.54 -4.67 -2.23
N ALA A 88 8.09 -5.80 -1.81
CA ALA A 88 7.69 -7.10 -2.34
C ALA A 88 6.72 -7.81 -1.39
N VAL A 89 5.67 -8.43 -1.94
CA VAL A 89 4.69 -9.23 -1.20
C VAL A 89 4.76 -10.67 -1.70
N CYS A 90 5.16 -11.58 -0.82
CA CYS A 90 5.44 -12.98 -1.13
C CYS A 90 4.35 -13.88 -0.57
N GLY A 91 3.57 -14.51 -1.45
CA GLY A 91 2.30 -15.13 -1.11
C GLY A 91 1.19 -14.09 -1.12
N LEU A 92 0.20 -14.29 -1.98
CA LEU A 92 -0.94 -13.41 -2.24
C LEU A 92 -2.25 -14.07 -1.78
N GLY A 93 -2.16 -14.91 -0.74
CA GLY A 93 -3.33 -15.45 -0.05
C GLY A 93 -4.07 -14.40 0.78
N GLY A 94 -4.70 -14.82 1.88
CA GLY A 94 -5.49 -13.92 2.73
C GLY A 94 -4.66 -12.74 3.22
N LEU A 95 -3.47 -13.01 3.75
CA LEU A 95 -2.63 -11.95 4.29
C LEU A 95 -2.04 -11.04 3.20
N GLY A 96 -1.38 -11.62 2.19
CA GLY A 96 -0.66 -10.86 1.17
C GLY A 96 -1.55 -10.05 0.22
N SER A 97 -2.72 -10.58 -0.16
CA SER A 97 -3.65 -9.84 -1.03
C SER A 97 -4.11 -8.52 -0.37
N HIS A 98 -4.45 -8.56 0.92
CA HIS A 98 -4.82 -7.35 1.67
C HIS A 98 -3.62 -6.42 1.92
N ILE A 99 -2.42 -6.95 2.15
CA ILE A 99 -1.20 -6.11 2.23
C ILE A 99 -0.98 -5.33 0.94
N ALA A 100 -1.02 -5.99 -0.21
CA ALA A 100 -0.79 -5.33 -1.49
C ALA A 100 -1.81 -4.21 -1.76
N ILE A 101 -3.09 -4.47 -1.47
CA ILE A 101 -4.16 -3.46 -1.57
C ILE A 101 -3.93 -2.28 -0.63
N ASN A 102 -3.58 -2.55 0.64
CA ASN A 102 -3.31 -1.49 1.61
C ASN A 102 -2.14 -0.62 1.15
N LEU A 103 -1.03 -1.23 0.72
CA LEU A 103 0.15 -0.49 0.26
C LEU A 103 -0.11 0.30 -1.03
N ALA A 104 -0.89 -0.26 -1.96
CA ALA A 104 -1.33 0.43 -3.17
C ALA A 104 -2.16 1.68 -2.83
N ARG A 105 -3.11 1.55 -1.89
CA ARG A 105 -3.94 2.67 -1.40
C ARG A 105 -3.13 3.72 -0.66
N SER A 106 -2.08 3.30 0.06
CA SER A 106 -1.14 4.21 0.73
C SER A 106 -0.13 4.87 -0.22
N GLY A 107 -0.11 4.51 -1.50
CA GLY A 107 0.76 5.14 -2.49
C GLY A 107 2.23 4.69 -2.41
N VAL A 108 2.49 3.45 -2.01
CA VAL A 108 3.82 2.84 -2.20
C VAL A 108 4.11 2.78 -3.70
N GLY A 109 5.22 3.39 -4.14
CA GLY A 109 5.48 3.65 -5.55
C GLY A 109 5.74 2.42 -6.40
N TYR A 110 6.32 1.38 -5.82
CA TYR A 110 6.60 0.12 -6.51
C TYR A 110 6.20 -1.09 -5.66
N LEU A 111 5.40 -1.98 -6.25
CA LEU A 111 5.02 -3.27 -5.67
C LEU A 111 5.50 -4.43 -6.55
N LYS A 112 6.16 -5.40 -5.93
CA LYS A 112 6.47 -6.69 -6.56
C LYS A 112 5.63 -7.79 -5.93
N LEU A 113 4.76 -8.41 -6.73
CA LEU A 113 3.79 -9.40 -6.25
C LEU A 113 4.23 -10.79 -6.69
N ILE A 114 4.40 -11.71 -5.73
CA ILE A 114 4.93 -13.05 -5.99
C ILE A 114 3.99 -14.11 -5.43
N ASP A 115 3.40 -14.91 -6.31
CA ASP A 115 2.59 -16.10 -5.99
C ASP A 115 2.51 -16.99 -7.23
N PHE A 116 2.29 -18.29 -7.06
CA PHE A 116 2.17 -19.25 -8.18
C PHE A 116 0.76 -19.82 -8.34
N ASP A 117 -0.13 -19.56 -7.39
CA ASP A 117 -1.46 -20.14 -7.36
C ASP A 117 -2.44 -19.40 -8.29
N VAL A 118 -3.46 -20.15 -8.68
CA VAL A 118 -4.69 -19.63 -9.30
C VAL A 118 -5.76 -19.40 -8.23
N ILE A 119 -6.72 -18.53 -8.53
CA ILE A 119 -7.80 -18.20 -7.60
C ILE A 119 -8.88 -19.28 -7.65
N GLU A 120 -9.20 -19.83 -6.48
CA GLU A 120 -10.21 -20.86 -6.28
C GLU A 120 -11.40 -20.37 -5.44
N PRO A 121 -12.59 -21.01 -5.52
CA PRO A 121 -13.75 -20.63 -4.72
C PRO A 121 -13.47 -20.60 -3.20
N SER A 122 -12.61 -21.50 -2.72
CA SER A 122 -12.19 -21.59 -1.31
C SER A 122 -11.41 -20.36 -0.81
N ASN A 123 -10.96 -19.49 -1.71
CA ASN A 123 -10.18 -18.30 -1.43
C ASN A 123 -11.07 -17.08 -1.12
N LEU A 124 -12.26 -17.03 -1.71
CA LEU A 124 -13.16 -15.87 -1.67
C LEU A 124 -13.62 -15.49 -0.25
N ASN A 125 -13.55 -16.42 0.71
CA ASN A 125 -14.00 -16.17 2.08
C ASN A 125 -13.08 -15.22 2.88
N ARG A 126 -11.85 -14.96 2.40
CA ARG A 126 -10.84 -14.20 3.17
C ARG A 126 -9.79 -13.46 2.35
N GLN A 127 -9.63 -13.79 1.08
CA GLN A 127 -8.64 -13.17 0.20
C GLN A 127 -9.29 -12.01 -0.56
N ALA A 128 -8.51 -11.00 -0.97
CA ALA A 128 -9.02 -9.80 -1.65
C ALA A 128 -9.42 -10.05 -3.13
N TYR A 129 -10.03 -11.19 -3.45
CA TYR A 129 -10.42 -11.57 -4.81
C TYR A 129 -11.92 -11.51 -5.02
N ARG A 130 -12.33 -11.18 -6.26
CA ARG A 130 -13.73 -11.12 -6.68
C ARG A 130 -14.13 -12.47 -7.29
N VAL A 131 -15.44 -12.74 -7.35
CA VAL A 131 -15.97 -13.92 -8.07
C VAL A 131 -15.51 -13.91 -9.53
N SER A 132 -15.42 -12.73 -10.15
CA SER A 132 -14.93 -12.53 -11.52
C SER A 132 -13.45 -12.87 -11.72
N ASP A 133 -12.68 -13.04 -10.64
CA ASP A 133 -11.25 -13.34 -10.70
C ASP A 133 -10.96 -14.85 -10.67
N LEU A 134 -11.99 -15.70 -10.50
CA LEU A 134 -11.84 -17.16 -10.46
C LEU A 134 -11.11 -17.70 -11.70
N GLY A 135 -10.13 -18.58 -11.47
CA GLY A 135 -9.32 -19.19 -12.53
C GLY A 135 -8.15 -18.33 -13.05
N LYS A 136 -8.06 -17.05 -12.68
CA LYS A 136 -6.89 -16.22 -12.97
C LYS A 136 -5.74 -16.54 -11.99
N PHE A 137 -4.51 -16.25 -12.40
CA PHE A 137 -3.40 -16.22 -11.45
C PHE A 137 -3.63 -15.12 -10.41
N LYS A 138 -3.33 -15.43 -9.15
CA LYS A 138 -3.44 -14.48 -8.03
C LYS A 138 -2.68 -13.18 -8.28
N THR A 139 -1.51 -13.28 -8.92
CA THR A 139 -0.66 -12.15 -9.31
C THR A 139 -1.34 -11.24 -10.33
N GLU A 140 -1.97 -11.81 -11.36
CA GLU A 140 -2.62 -11.06 -12.44
C GLU A 140 -3.85 -10.32 -11.94
N ALA A 141 -4.73 -11.03 -11.23
CA ALA A 141 -5.95 -10.45 -10.66
C ALA A 141 -5.63 -9.28 -9.72
N LEU A 142 -4.59 -9.42 -8.88
CA LEU A 142 -4.22 -8.37 -7.95
C LEU A 142 -3.57 -7.17 -8.64
N LYS A 143 -2.78 -7.39 -9.71
CA LYS A 143 -2.26 -6.32 -10.55
C LYS A 143 -3.38 -5.52 -11.22
N GLU A 144 -4.40 -6.20 -11.75
CA GLU A 144 -5.59 -5.59 -12.34
C GLU A 144 -6.32 -4.71 -11.30
N GLN A 145 -6.67 -5.29 -10.14
CA GLN A 145 -7.33 -4.55 -9.06
C GLN A 145 -6.51 -3.34 -8.59
N ILE A 146 -5.19 -3.49 -8.46
CA ILE A 146 -4.31 -2.40 -8.05
C ILE A 146 -4.31 -1.27 -9.08
N SER A 147 -4.31 -1.59 -10.38
CA SER A 147 -4.38 -0.58 -11.43
C SER A 147 -5.70 0.20 -11.42
N GLU A 148 -6.80 -0.43 -11.00
CA GLU A 148 -8.09 0.22 -10.78
C GLU A 148 -8.11 1.09 -9.50
N ILE A 149 -7.32 0.73 -8.50
CA ILE A 149 -7.23 1.46 -7.22
C ILE A 149 -6.31 2.67 -7.33
N ASN A 150 -5.13 2.49 -7.91
CA ASN A 150 -4.11 3.53 -8.05
C ASN A 150 -3.29 3.27 -9.33
N PRO A 151 -3.63 3.94 -10.45
CA PRO A 151 -2.95 3.70 -11.72
C PRO A 151 -1.53 4.28 -11.78
N TYR A 152 -1.08 4.98 -10.73
CA TYR A 152 0.22 5.68 -10.73
C TYR A 152 1.34 4.91 -10.01
N ILE A 153 1.03 3.76 -9.43
CA ILE A 153 2.04 2.87 -8.84
C ILE A 153 2.53 1.85 -9.87
N SER A 154 3.80 1.50 -9.79
CA SER A 154 4.41 0.48 -10.63
C SER A 154 4.21 -0.90 -10.01
N VAL A 155 3.67 -1.85 -10.78
CA VAL A 155 3.39 -3.21 -10.29
C VAL A 155 4.08 -4.24 -11.18
N GLU A 156 5.06 -4.92 -10.59
CA GLU A 156 5.71 -6.10 -11.15
C GLU A 156 5.05 -7.36 -10.59
N ILE A 157 4.82 -8.36 -11.44
CA ILE A 157 4.30 -9.66 -11.03
C ILE A 157 5.32 -10.74 -11.35
N CYS A 158 5.44 -11.72 -10.45
CA CYS A 158 6.24 -12.92 -10.64
C CYS A 158 5.38 -14.14 -10.31
N THR A 159 4.88 -14.82 -11.34
CA THR A 159 4.07 -16.02 -11.18
C THR A 159 4.95 -17.26 -10.99
N LEU A 160 5.53 -17.40 -9.80
CA LEU A 160 6.46 -18.48 -9.48
C LEU A 160 6.43 -18.83 -7.99
N LYS A 161 6.91 -20.04 -7.69
CA LYS A 161 7.10 -20.51 -6.32
C LYS A 161 8.52 -20.16 -5.87
N ILE A 162 8.65 -19.50 -4.71
CA ILE A 162 9.96 -19.16 -4.16
C ILE A 162 10.61 -20.41 -3.56
N ASP A 163 11.87 -20.62 -3.90
CA ASP A 163 12.74 -21.66 -3.36
C ASP A 163 14.13 -21.07 -3.06
N GLU A 164 15.04 -21.89 -2.55
CA GLU A 164 16.40 -21.43 -2.21
C GLU A 164 17.20 -21.01 -3.45
N ASP A 165 16.93 -21.59 -4.62
CA ASP A 165 17.67 -21.35 -5.84
C ASP A 165 17.36 -19.98 -6.44
N ASN A 166 16.08 -19.59 -6.44
CA ASN A 166 15.61 -18.33 -6.99
C ASN A 166 15.62 -17.17 -5.99
N LEU A 167 15.60 -17.44 -4.68
CA LEU A 167 15.58 -16.43 -3.61
C LEU A 167 16.68 -15.37 -3.79
N LYS A 168 17.88 -15.78 -4.21
CA LYS A 168 19.08 -14.93 -4.35
C LYS A 168 18.95 -13.79 -5.36
N SER A 169 17.97 -13.84 -6.27
CA SER A 169 17.81 -12.85 -7.35
C SER A 169 16.48 -12.10 -7.33
N LEU A 170 15.55 -12.47 -6.45
CA LEU A 170 14.17 -11.95 -6.48
C LEU A 170 14.01 -10.53 -5.94
N PHE A 171 14.82 -10.13 -4.96
CA PHE A 171 14.59 -8.92 -4.15
C PHE A 171 15.68 -7.87 -4.31
N LYS A 172 16.35 -7.85 -5.47
CA LYS A 172 17.30 -6.78 -5.79
C LYS A 172 16.56 -5.44 -5.78
N ASP A 173 17.17 -4.45 -5.12
CA ASP A 173 16.66 -3.08 -5.03
C ASP A 173 15.26 -2.98 -4.37
N ILE A 174 14.89 -3.94 -3.52
CA ILE A 174 13.66 -3.92 -2.72
C ILE A 174 13.96 -3.46 -1.28
N ASP A 175 13.24 -2.43 -0.83
CA ASP A 175 13.40 -1.87 0.52
C ASP A 175 12.87 -2.83 1.61
N ILE A 176 11.66 -3.34 1.41
CA ILE A 176 10.95 -4.18 2.38
C ILE A 176 10.30 -5.37 1.69
N VAL A 177 10.39 -6.55 2.32
CA VAL A 177 9.73 -7.78 1.87
C VAL A 177 8.75 -8.26 2.92
N CYS A 178 7.47 -8.34 2.52
CA CYS A 178 6.40 -8.92 3.30
C CYS A 178 6.24 -10.39 2.94
N GLU A 179 6.49 -11.28 3.89
CA GLU A 179 6.27 -12.72 3.77
C GLU A 179 4.87 -13.09 4.28
N ALA A 180 4.12 -13.77 3.43
CA ALA A 180 2.73 -14.15 3.64
C ALA A 180 2.43 -15.57 3.12
N PHE A 181 3.40 -16.48 3.19
CA PHE A 181 3.21 -17.89 2.87
C PHE A 181 2.35 -18.59 3.92
N ASP A 182 1.58 -19.57 3.46
CA ASP A 182 0.80 -20.50 4.28
C ASP A 182 1.64 -21.70 4.75
N SER A 183 2.62 -22.12 3.95
CA SER A 183 3.54 -23.22 4.27
C SER A 183 4.56 -22.84 5.33
N ALA A 184 4.58 -23.59 6.44
CA ALA A 184 5.59 -23.44 7.48
C ALA A 184 7.01 -23.69 6.95
N ILE A 185 7.18 -24.59 5.98
CA ILE A 185 8.49 -24.90 5.36
C ILE A 185 8.96 -23.71 4.53
N ALA A 186 8.11 -23.14 3.68
CA ALA A 186 8.46 -21.97 2.86
C ALA A 186 8.78 -20.75 3.74
N LYS A 187 8.02 -20.55 4.82
CA LYS A 187 8.26 -19.51 5.81
C LYS A 187 9.62 -19.67 6.50
N ALA A 188 9.94 -20.89 6.93
CA ALA A 188 11.24 -21.20 7.54
C ALA A 188 12.39 -20.97 6.56
N MET A 189 12.25 -21.45 5.31
CA MET A 189 13.23 -21.24 4.24
C MET A 189 13.51 -19.75 4.02
N MET A 190 12.46 -18.92 3.91
CA MET A 190 12.58 -17.47 3.75
C MET A 190 13.28 -16.83 4.96
N ALA A 191 12.80 -17.09 6.18
CA ALA A 191 13.34 -16.49 7.39
C ALA A 191 14.81 -16.85 7.65
N GLN A 192 15.22 -18.08 7.30
CA GLN A 192 16.59 -18.55 7.48
C GLN A 192 17.56 -18.01 6.42
N ASN A 193 17.09 -17.84 5.18
CA ASN A 193 17.96 -17.54 4.05
C ASN A 193 17.95 -16.07 3.60
N PHE A 194 16.89 -15.30 3.85
CA PHE A 194 16.72 -13.96 3.30
C PHE A 194 17.90 -13.01 3.56
N HIS A 195 18.28 -12.83 4.83
CA HIS A 195 19.36 -11.91 5.21
C HIS A 195 20.77 -12.41 4.86
N ARG A 196 20.92 -13.65 4.35
CA ARG A 196 22.18 -14.12 3.75
C ARG A 196 22.46 -13.39 2.44
N PHE A 197 21.40 -13.03 1.70
CA PHE A 197 21.47 -12.37 0.40
C PHE A 197 21.13 -10.87 0.48
N TYR A 198 20.22 -10.48 1.37
CA TYR A 198 19.71 -9.10 1.48
C TYR A 198 19.90 -8.56 2.90
N LYS A 199 21.14 -8.14 3.23
CA LYS A 199 21.50 -7.73 4.60
C LYS A 199 20.75 -6.49 5.08
N ASP A 200 20.53 -5.54 4.18
CA ASP A 200 19.98 -4.21 4.52
C ASP A 200 18.47 -4.11 4.28
N SER A 201 17.89 -5.01 3.46
CA SER A 201 16.44 -5.08 3.26
C SER A 201 15.74 -5.60 4.52
N ILE A 202 14.52 -5.13 4.75
CA ILE A 202 13.72 -5.54 5.90
C ILE A 202 12.82 -6.72 5.52
N LEU A 203 12.78 -7.75 6.36
CA LEU A 203 11.82 -8.84 6.27
C LEU A 203 10.73 -8.69 7.32
N ILE A 204 9.47 -8.76 6.90
CA ILE A 204 8.29 -8.78 7.78
C ILE A 204 7.54 -10.09 7.53
N CYS A 205 7.50 -10.98 8.51
CA CYS A 205 6.75 -12.24 8.44
C CYS A 205 5.44 -12.16 9.23
N ALA A 206 4.60 -13.17 9.07
CA ALA A 206 3.45 -13.38 9.96
C ALA A 206 3.38 -14.78 10.53
N SER A 207 2.85 -14.88 11.75
CA SER A 207 2.56 -16.15 12.42
C SER A 207 1.45 -16.00 13.45
N GLY A 208 0.47 -16.90 13.43
CA GLY A 208 -0.63 -16.91 14.40
C GLY A 208 -1.72 -15.90 14.06
N LEU A 209 -2.63 -16.26 13.15
CA LEU A 209 -3.72 -15.38 12.69
C LEU A 209 -5.02 -16.13 12.37
N ALA A 210 -5.11 -17.42 12.71
CA ALA A 210 -6.32 -18.22 12.53
C ALA A 210 -7.35 -17.98 13.63
N GLY A 211 -8.61 -18.29 13.36
CA GLY A 211 -9.73 -18.09 14.26
C GLY A 211 -10.31 -16.68 14.20
N TYR A 212 -11.21 -16.39 15.14
CA TYR A 212 -11.93 -15.13 15.30
C TYR A 212 -11.67 -14.47 16.67
N GLY A 213 -10.68 -14.97 17.42
CA GLY A 213 -10.39 -14.55 18.79
C GLY A 213 -9.98 -13.08 18.91
N ASP A 214 -9.55 -12.68 20.12
CA ASP A 214 -9.23 -11.29 20.45
C ASP A 214 -8.32 -10.63 19.41
N SER A 215 -8.79 -9.51 18.85
CA SER A 215 -8.07 -8.74 17.83
C SER A 215 -6.77 -8.16 18.36
N ASN A 216 -6.73 -7.76 19.63
CA ASN A 216 -5.57 -7.14 20.27
C ASN A 216 -4.44 -8.14 20.56
N SER A 217 -4.71 -9.45 20.44
CA SER A 217 -3.68 -10.49 20.51
C SER A 217 -2.72 -10.46 19.33
N ILE A 218 -3.15 -9.91 18.18
CA ILE A 218 -2.29 -9.68 17.03
C ILE A 218 -1.37 -8.50 17.36
N GLN A 219 -0.06 -8.77 17.38
CA GLN A 219 0.93 -7.76 17.71
C GLN A 219 2.08 -7.78 16.71
N THR A 220 2.75 -6.65 16.57
CA THR A 220 3.97 -6.50 15.78
C THR A 220 5.17 -6.59 16.71
N ARG A 221 6.13 -7.46 16.38
CA ARG A 221 7.32 -7.70 17.19
C ARG A 221 8.57 -7.57 16.33
N LYS A 222 9.55 -6.80 16.82
CA LYS A 222 10.90 -6.77 16.24
C LYS A 222 11.69 -7.97 16.76
N ILE A 223 12.09 -8.86 15.86
CA ILE A 223 12.84 -10.08 16.19
C ILE A 223 14.35 -9.82 16.09
N ALA A 224 14.78 -9.06 15.08
CA ALA A 224 16.16 -8.63 14.90
C ALA A 224 16.20 -7.26 14.20
N LYS A 225 17.41 -6.73 13.91
CA LYS A 225 17.59 -5.38 13.33
C LYS A 225 16.66 -5.10 12.14
N ASN A 226 16.59 -6.03 11.18
CA ASN A 226 15.82 -5.95 9.93
C ASN A 226 14.77 -7.07 9.83
N PHE A 227 14.33 -7.64 10.96
CA PHE A 227 13.40 -8.76 10.95
C PHE A 227 12.25 -8.55 11.95
N TYR A 228 11.02 -8.62 11.44
CA TYR A 228 9.79 -8.40 12.20
C TYR A 228 8.80 -9.53 11.99
N VAL A 229 7.94 -9.76 12.98
CA VAL A 229 6.84 -10.72 12.90
C VAL A 229 5.55 -10.08 13.41
N CYS A 230 4.47 -10.21 12.63
CA CYS A 230 3.12 -9.80 12.99
C CYS A 230 2.22 -11.02 13.27
N GLY A 231 1.43 -10.96 14.34
CA GLY A 231 0.48 -12.02 14.71
C GLY A 231 0.48 -12.33 16.19
N ASP A 232 -0.27 -13.36 16.59
CA ASP A 232 -0.36 -13.80 17.98
C ASP A 232 0.64 -14.92 18.35
N LEU A 233 1.35 -15.48 17.36
CA LEU A 233 2.32 -16.57 17.50
C LEU A 233 1.76 -17.90 18.06
N VAL A 234 0.44 -18.01 18.24
CA VAL A 234 -0.21 -19.15 18.90
C VAL A 234 -1.23 -19.83 17.99
N ASN A 235 -2.08 -19.06 17.31
CA ASN A 235 -3.24 -19.59 16.59
C ASN A 235 -2.92 -19.87 15.12
N GLY A 236 -2.38 -21.06 14.86
CA GLY A 236 -2.25 -21.65 13.52
C GLY A 236 -3.58 -22.16 12.97
N ALA A 237 -3.71 -22.15 11.63
CA ALA A 237 -4.86 -22.74 10.95
C ALA A 237 -4.82 -24.27 11.10
N LYS A 238 -5.94 -24.86 11.49
CA LYS A 238 -6.10 -26.31 11.68
C LYS A 238 -7.56 -26.71 11.55
N LEU A 239 -7.84 -28.01 11.53
CA LEU A 239 -9.22 -28.51 11.57
C LEU A 239 -9.96 -27.92 12.78
N GLY A 240 -11.13 -27.31 12.54
CA GLY A 240 -11.91 -26.62 13.56
C GLY A 240 -11.44 -25.20 13.91
N ASN A 241 -10.35 -24.70 13.32
CA ASN A 241 -9.85 -23.34 13.50
C ASN A 241 -9.33 -22.77 12.17
N GLY A 242 -10.26 -22.25 11.35
CA GLY A 242 -9.96 -21.70 10.03
C GLY A 242 -9.49 -20.25 10.07
N LEU A 243 -9.10 -19.72 8.92
CA LEU A 243 -8.74 -18.32 8.76
C LEU A 243 -10.00 -17.48 8.53
N MET A 244 -10.24 -16.48 9.38
CA MET A 244 -11.39 -15.57 9.29
C MET A 244 -10.95 -14.22 8.71
N ALA A 245 -11.70 -13.70 7.72
CA ALA A 245 -11.32 -12.48 7.00
C ALA A 245 -10.96 -11.29 7.90
N PRO A 246 -11.74 -10.94 8.95
CA PRO A 246 -11.39 -9.80 9.80
C PRO A 246 -10.04 -9.98 10.51
N ARG A 247 -9.77 -11.17 11.06
CA ARG A 247 -8.54 -11.45 11.80
C ARG A 247 -7.31 -11.48 10.89
N VAL A 248 -7.48 -12.05 9.69
CA VAL A 248 -6.47 -11.98 8.62
C VAL A 248 -6.17 -10.53 8.28
N ASN A 249 -7.20 -9.69 8.11
CA ASN A 249 -7.06 -8.28 7.74
C ASN A 249 -6.43 -7.44 8.84
N ILE A 250 -6.68 -7.74 10.10
CA ILE A 250 -5.99 -7.09 11.22
C ILE A 250 -4.49 -7.37 11.14
N CYS A 251 -4.09 -8.63 10.93
CA CYS A 251 -2.68 -8.99 10.76
C CYS A 251 -2.06 -8.35 9.50
N ALA A 252 -2.82 -8.31 8.40
CA ALA A 252 -2.41 -7.60 7.17
C ALA A 252 -2.22 -6.09 7.43
N GLY A 253 -3.11 -5.49 8.21
CA GLY A 253 -3.04 -4.11 8.65
C GLY A 253 -1.80 -3.85 9.50
N HIS A 254 -1.45 -4.75 10.42
CA HIS A 254 -0.20 -4.67 11.17
C HIS A 254 1.04 -4.69 10.27
N GLN A 255 1.14 -5.63 9.33
CA GLN A 255 2.27 -5.65 8.38
C GLN A 255 2.30 -4.39 7.51
N SER A 256 1.15 -3.99 6.96
CA SER A 256 1.05 -2.82 6.08
C SER A 256 1.43 -1.53 6.82
N ASN A 257 0.92 -1.34 8.04
CA ASN A 257 1.24 -0.18 8.85
C ASN A 257 2.72 -0.14 9.25
N LEU A 258 3.29 -1.29 9.61
CA LEU A 258 4.72 -1.39 9.91
C LEU A 258 5.58 -1.02 8.68
N VAL A 259 5.19 -1.43 7.46
CA VAL A 259 5.85 -1.00 6.22
C VAL A 259 5.88 0.52 6.15
N LEU A 260 4.74 1.19 6.35
CA LEU A 260 4.66 2.66 6.30
C LEU A 260 5.54 3.31 7.38
N GLU A 261 5.50 2.80 8.62
CA GLU A 261 6.30 3.28 9.74
C GLU A 261 7.80 3.20 9.44
N LEU A 262 8.27 2.07 8.91
CA LEU A 262 9.68 1.86 8.59
C LEU A 262 10.13 2.74 7.43
N LEU A 263 9.30 2.91 6.41
CA LEU A 263 9.60 3.81 5.28
C LEU A 263 9.59 5.28 5.71
N ALA A 264 8.69 5.67 6.61
CA ALA A 264 8.65 7.02 7.17
C ALA A 264 9.96 7.39 7.88
N ASN A 265 10.54 6.42 8.59
CA ASN A 265 11.73 6.59 9.42
C ASN A 265 13.05 6.30 8.70
N LYS A 266 13.01 5.91 7.41
CA LYS A 266 14.21 5.73 6.59
C LYS A 266 14.84 7.11 6.31
N GLU A 267 16.12 7.27 6.65
CA GLU A 267 16.89 8.50 6.41
C GLU A 267 17.05 8.81 4.92
#